data_AF-A0A399NQG3-F1
#
_entry.id   AF-A0A399NQG3-F1
#
_cell.length_a   1.000
_cell.length_b   1.000
_cell.length_c   1.000
_cell.angle_alpha   90.00
_cell.angle_beta   90.00
_cell.angle_gamma   90.00
#
_symmetry.space_group_name_H-M   'P 1'
#
loop_
_entity.id
_entity.type
_entity.pdbx_description
1 polymer ?
#
loop_
_entity_poly.entity_id
_entity_poly.type
_entity_poly.pdbx_seq_one_letter_code
_entity_poly.pdbx_strand_id
1 'polypeptide(L)'
;PALPDVLGLALRIPGDDGATVDVLLASTGLSPVGRFLLAPRRAFSGARLTTLMPYRGSAGPVLLGVLVDEDPPLPAGAADLGRALTTRAVRMRVVHATPGGLWHVAARIELTHDPAGPLDTATRADP
;
A
#
# COMPACT_ATOMS: atom_id res chain seq x y z
N PRO A 1 12.72 14.63 12.05
CA PRO A 1 11.43 14.13 11.50
C PRO A 1 11.52 14.16 9.97
N ALA A 2 10.98 13.16 9.27
CA ALA A 2 11.00 13.15 7.81
C ALA A 2 10.16 14.30 7.22
N LEU A 3 10.57 14.81 6.07
CA LEU A 3 9.77 15.75 5.29
C LEU A 3 8.53 15.03 4.74
N PRO A 4 7.38 15.73 4.57
CA PRO A 4 6.25 15.15 3.88
C PRO A 4 6.60 14.80 2.43
N ASP A 5 6.21 13.61 1.98
CA ASP A 5 6.35 13.16 0.59
C ASP A 5 5.15 12.30 0.16
N VAL A 6 5.02 12.03 -1.14
CA VAL A 6 4.09 11.05 -1.69
C VAL A 6 4.68 9.66 -1.50
N LEU A 7 4.07 8.87 -0.62
CA LEU A 7 4.55 7.53 -0.33
C LEU A 7 3.96 6.53 -1.34
N GLY A 8 4.79 5.59 -1.81
CA GLY A 8 4.38 4.52 -2.71
C GLY A 8 4.36 3.15 -2.02
N LEU A 9 3.46 2.27 -2.48
CA LEU A 9 3.47 0.84 -2.17
C LEU A 9 3.10 0.06 -3.44
N ALA A 10 3.99 -0.83 -3.88
CA ALA A 10 3.70 -1.79 -4.92
C ALA A 10 3.40 -3.15 -4.27
N LEU A 11 2.24 -3.72 -4.58
CA LEU A 11 1.87 -5.07 -4.15
C LEU A 11 1.94 -6.01 -5.35
N ARG A 12 2.76 -7.05 -5.25
CA ARG A 12 2.72 -8.19 -6.18
C ARG A 12 1.87 -9.29 -5.59
N ILE A 13 0.76 -9.62 -6.26
CA ILE A 13 -0.21 -10.61 -5.80
C ILE A 13 -0.11 -11.83 -6.72
N PRO A 14 0.18 -13.03 -6.18
CA PRO A 14 0.18 -14.26 -6.97
C PRO A 14 -1.26 -14.67 -7.35
N GLY A 15 -1.43 -15.09 -8.59
CA GLY A 15 -2.66 -15.71 -9.12
C GLY A 15 -2.56 -17.24 -9.16
N ASP A 16 -3.70 -17.90 -9.38
CA ASP A 16 -3.83 -19.36 -9.31
C ASP A 16 -3.10 -20.10 -10.46
N ASP A 17 -2.85 -19.43 -11.58
CA ASP A 17 -2.18 -19.95 -12.77
C ASP A 17 -0.67 -19.65 -12.81
N GLY A 18 -0.11 -19.19 -11.69
CA GLY A 18 1.28 -18.74 -11.60
C GLY A 18 1.50 -17.34 -12.20
N ALA A 19 0.46 -16.68 -12.70
CA ALA A 19 0.55 -15.26 -13.04
C ALA A 19 0.72 -14.42 -11.77
N THR A 20 1.23 -13.20 -11.95
CA THR A 20 1.29 -12.19 -10.88
C THR A 20 0.65 -10.91 -11.35
N VAL A 21 -0.09 -10.26 -10.46
CA VAL A 21 -0.65 -8.93 -10.70
C VAL A 21 0.06 -7.95 -9.78
N ASP A 22 0.60 -6.88 -10.36
CA ASP A 22 1.12 -5.77 -9.57
C ASP A 22 0.05 -4.69 -9.41
N VAL A 23 -0.09 -4.19 -8.18
CA VAL A 23 -0.96 -3.06 -7.87
C VAL A 23 -0.10 -1.94 -7.34
N LEU A 24 -0.09 -0.82 -8.05
CA LEU A 24 0.65 0.37 -7.65
C LEU A 24 -0.26 1.34 -6.88
N LEU A 25 0.18 1.66 -5.67
CA LEU A 25 -0.54 2.53 -4.73
C LEU A 25 0.32 3.73 -4.39
N ALA A 26 -0.32 4.88 -4.25
CA ALA A 26 0.29 6.12 -3.76
C ALA A 26 -0.51 6.65 -2.58
N SER A 27 0.11 7.50 -1.75
CA SER A 27 -0.61 8.14 -0.65
C SER A 27 -1.64 9.14 -1.18
N THR A 28 -2.90 8.92 -0.82
CA THR A 28 -4.06 9.72 -1.28
C THR A 28 -5.04 9.99 -0.13
N GLY A 29 -6.09 10.76 -0.40
CA GLY A 29 -7.25 10.87 0.48
C GLY A 29 -8.20 9.67 0.38
N LEU A 30 -9.13 9.52 1.32
CA LEU A 30 -10.18 8.49 1.27
C LEU A 30 -11.57 9.03 0.91
N SER A 31 -11.74 10.35 0.87
CA SER A 31 -13.01 10.97 0.46
C SER A 31 -13.29 10.70 -1.03
N PRO A 32 -14.55 10.84 -1.50
CA PRO A 32 -14.89 10.65 -2.92
C PRO A 32 -14.04 11.50 -3.88
N VAL A 33 -13.66 12.72 -3.48
CA VAL A 33 -12.77 13.58 -4.27
C VAL A 33 -11.30 13.32 -3.94
N GLY A 34 -10.96 13.17 -2.66
CA GLY A 34 -9.58 13.07 -2.19
C GLY A 34 -8.85 11.80 -2.62
N ARG A 35 -9.58 10.73 -2.98
CA ARG A 35 -9.00 9.49 -3.52
C ARG A 35 -8.33 9.64 -4.88
N PHE A 36 -8.58 10.75 -5.57
CA PHE A 36 -7.94 11.10 -6.85
C PHE A 36 -6.85 12.16 -6.68
N LEU A 37 -6.48 12.49 -5.44
CA LEU A 37 -5.47 13.50 -5.12
C LEU A 37 -4.36 12.87 -4.29
N LEU A 38 -3.12 13.18 -4.66
CA LEU A 38 -1.95 12.81 -3.87
C LEU A 38 -1.98 13.57 -2.54
N ALA A 39 -1.71 12.85 -1.46
CA ALA A 39 -1.67 13.37 -0.11
C ALA A 39 -0.28 13.14 0.47
N PRO A 40 0.56 14.18 0.63
CA PRO A 40 1.86 14.04 1.28
C PRO A 40 1.74 13.51 2.71
N ARG A 41 2.62 12.58 3.08
CA ARG A 41 2.68 11.98 4.42
C ARG A 41 4.12 12.01 4.92
N ARG A 42 4.28 12.09 6.24
CA ARG A 42 5.60 12.07 6.91
C ARG A 42 6.05 10.68 7.34
N ALA A 43 5.14 9.71 7.36
CA ALA A 43 5.39 8.36 7.85
C ALA A 43 4.50 7.36 7.12
N PHE A 44 5.01 6.12 6.99
CA PHE A 44 4.28 5.00 6.41
C PHE A 44 3.26 4.41 7.38
N SER A 45 3.54 4.42 8.68
CA SER A 45 2.56 4.05 9.72
C SER A 45 1.33 4.95 9.65
N GLY A 46 0.14 4.37 9.63
CA GLY A 46 -1.12 5.10 9.44
C GLY A 46 -1.35 5.64 8.02
N ALA A 47 -0.49 5.30 7.05
CA ALA A 47 -0.66 5.74 5.67
C ALA A 47 -1.92 5.13 5.03
N ARG A 48 -2.51 5.89 4.11
CA ARG A 48 -3.66 5.53 3.30
C ARG A 48 -3.18 5.58 1.87
N LEU A 49 -3.03 4.42 1.25
CA LEU A 49 -2.41 4.27 -0.05
C LEU A 49 -3.47 3.73 -0.99
N THR A 50 -3.77 4.41 -2.09
CA THR A 50 -4.78 3.95 -3.06
C THR A 50 -4.24 4.01 -4.47
N THR A 51 -4.87 3.25 -5.35
CA THR A 51 -4.74 3.46 -6.79
C THR A 51 -5.27 4.86 -7.11
N LEU A 52 -4.53 5.64 -7.90
CA LEU A 52 -4.99 6.98 -8.28
C LEU A 52 -6.11 6.90 -9.33
N MET A 53 -6.05 5.92 -10.22
CA MET A 53 -7.04 5.66 -11.25
C MET A 53 -7.79 4.36 -10.98
N PRO A 54 -9.08 4.26 -11.32
CA PRO A 54 -9.84 3.04 -11.13
C PRO A 54 -9.44 1.99 -12.17
N TYR A 55 -9.34 0.75 -11.72
CA TYR A 55 -9.24 -0.44 -12.55
C TYR A 55 -10.61 -0.79 -13.14
N ARG A 56 -10.60 -1.53 -14.25
CA ARG A 56 -11.83 -2.13 -14.80
C ARG A 56 -12.15 -3.41 -14.01
N GLY A 57 -13.22 -3.37 -13.22
CA GLY A 57 -13.77 -4.56 -12.55
C GLY A 57 -14.94 -5.15 -13.33
N SER A 58 -15.28 -6.42 -13.05
CA SER A 58 -16.43 -7.11 -13.64
C SER A 58 -17.78 -6.45 -13.31
N ALA A 59 -17.86 -5.74 -12.19
CA ALA A 59 -19.03 -4.97 -11.75
C ALA A 59 -18.88 -3.45 -12.00
N GLY A 60 -17.94 -3.04 -12.85
CA GLY A 60 -17.63 -1.63 -13.13
C GLY A 60 -16.30 -1.16 -12.53
N PRO A 61 -16.01 0.15 -12.62
CA PRO A 61 -14.73 0.70 -12.15
C PRO A 61 -14.52 0.49 -10.65
N VAL A 62 -13.31 0.10 -10.27
CA VAL A 62 -12.94 -0.17 -8.87
C VAL A 62 -11.61 0.48 -8.52
N LEU A 63 -11.56 1.13 -7.37
CA LEU A 63 -10.32 1.60 -6.75
C LEU A 63 -9.89 0.58 -5.70
N LEU A 64 -8.58 0.37 -5.62
CA LEU A 64 -7.95 -0.48 -4.61
C LEU A 64 -7.13 0.38 -3.66
N GLY A 65 -6.92 -0.10 -2.45
CA GLY A 65 -6.09 0.59 -1.49
C GLY A 65 -5.61 -0.29 -0.35
N VAL A 66 -4.67 0.26 0.40
CA VAL A 66 -4.09 -0.31 1.60
C VAL A 66 -4.17 0.74 2.70
N LEU A 67 -4.74 0.35 3.84
CA LEU A 67 -4.72 1.11 5.07
C LEU A 67 -3.68 0.50 6.00
N VAL A 68 -2.60 1.23 6.24
CA VAL A 68 -1.53 0.81 7.15
C VAL A 68 -1.95 1.14 8.57
N ASP A 69 -1.79 0.20 9.50
CA ASP A 69 -2.07 0.46 10.90
C ASP A 69 -1.08 1.49 11.48
N GLU A 70 -1.51 2.24 12.49
CA GLU A 70 -0.74 3.34 13.08
C GLU A 70 0.35 2.87 14.05
N ASP A 71 0.09 1.76 14.76
CA ASP A 71 0.99 1.16 15.75
C ASP A 71 1.55 -0.17 15.23
N PRO A 72 2.87 -0.40 15.23
CA PRO A 72 3.91 0.48 15.77
C PRO A 72 4.25 1.66 14.83
N PRO A 73 4.78 2.77 15.37
CA PRO A 73 5.37 3.81 14.53
C PRO A 73 6.53 3.22 13.72
N LEU A 74 6.54 3.50 12.41
CA LEU A 74 7.55 2.98 11.51
C LEU A 74 8.62 4.02 11.20
N PRO A 75 9.92 3.64 11.21
CA PRO A 75 10.98 4.54 10.85
C PRO A 75 10.92 4.88 9.35
N ALA A 76 11.34 6.08 8.98
CA ALA A 76 11.28 6.56 7.61
C ALA A 76 12.43 6.04 6.72
N GLY A 77 13.56 5.66 7.30
CA GLY A 77 14.71 5.15 6.55
C GLY A 77 14.56 3.67 6.17
N ALA A 78 14.88 3.30 4.93
CA ALA A 78 14.72 1.94 4.43
C ALA A 78 15.47 0.87 5.26
N ALA A 79 16.72 1.16 5.68
CA ALA A 79 17.51 0.25 6.52
C ALA A 79 16.88 0.04 7.91
N ASP A 80 16.37 1.11 8.52
CA ASP A 80 15.70 1.05 9.82
C ASP A 80 14.35 0.33 9.72
N LEU A 81 13.60 0.59 8.64
CA LEU A 81 12.34 -0.08 8.34
C LEU A 81 12.56 -1.57 8.15
N GLY A 82 13.56 -1.95 7.36
CA GLY A 82 13.97 -3.33 7.18
C GLY A 82 14.22 -4.05 8.50
N ARG A 83 15.06 -3.47 9.36
CA ARG A 83 15.34 -4.02 10.70
C ARG A 83 14.08 -4.13 11.55
N ALA A 84 13.22 -3.11 11.57
CA ALA A 84 11.97 -3.17 12.32
C ALA A 84 11.08 -4.33 11.85
N LEU A 85 10.97 -4.53 10.53
CA LEU A 85 10.16 -5.59 9.91
C LEU A 85 10.69 -7.01 10.14
N THR A 86 11.96 -7.18 10.55
CA THR A 86 12.48 -8.51 10.94
C THR A 86 11.96 -8.99 12.29
N THR A 87 11.60 -8.06 13.18
CA THR A 87 11.18 -8.36 14.56
C THR A 87 9.68 -8.23 14.77
N ARG A 88 9.02 -7.42 13.94
CA ARG A 88 7.58 -7.16 14.07
C ARG A 88 6.93 -6.91 12.72
N ALA A 89 5.88 -7.68 12.45
CA ALA A 89 5.06 -7.50 11.26
C ALA A 89 4.23 -6.21 11.34
N VAL A 90 4.10 -5.55 10.19
CA VAL A 90 3.18 -4.41 10.00
C VAL A 90 1.87 -4.93 9.45
N ARG A 91 0.79 -4.68 10.18
CA ARG A 91 -0.57 -5.06 9.77
C ARG A 91 -1.17 -3.99 8.88
N MET A 92 -1.86 -4.45 7.84
CA MET A 92 -2.53 -3.58 6.90
C MET A 92 -3.85 -4.20 6.46
N ARG A 93 -4.76 -3.35 5.99
CA ARG A 93 -6.04 -3.77 5.41
C ARG A 93 -6.05 -3.42 3.93
N VAL A 94 -6.36 -4.41 3.10
CA VAL A 94 -6.70 -4.17 1.69
C VAL A 94 -8.14 -3.72 1.63
N VAL A 95 -8.38 -2.62 0.94
CA VAL A 95 -9.70 -2.01 0.78
C VAL A 95 -10.02 -1.79 -0.69
N HIS A 96 -11.32 -1.72 -1.00
CA HIS A 96 -11.80 -1.35 -2.33
C HIS A 96 -12.98 -0.40 -2.24
N ALA A 97 -13.20 0.38 -3.30
CA ALA A 97 -14.37 1.24 -3.44
C ALA A 97 -14.73 1.40 -4.92
N THR A 98 -16.01 1.64 -5.22
CA THR A 98 -16.37 2.27 -6.51
C THR A 98 -15.93 3.75 -6.48
N PRO A 99 -15.79 4.44 -7.64
CA PRO A 99 -15.31 5.82 -7.67
C PRO A 99 -16.03 6.78 -6.72
N GLY A 100 -17.36 6.69 -6.62
CA GLY A 100 -18.17 7.50 -5.70
C GLY A 100 -18.54 6.82 -4.38
N GLY A 101 -18.18 5.54 -4.19
CA GLY A 101 -18.66 4.72 -3.08
C GLY A 101 -17.83 4.80 -1.81
N LEU A 102 -18.34 4.19 -0.75
CA LEU A 102 -17.62 3.97 0.50
C LEU A 102 -16.49 2.94 0.29
N TRP A 103 -15.48 3.01 1.15
CA TRP A 103 -14.42 2.00 1.20
C TRP A 103 -14.87 0.79 2.01
N HIS A 104 -14.60 -0.39 1.48
CA HIS A 104 -14.89 -1.68 2.11
C HIS A 104 -13.60 -2.47 2.28
N VAL A 105 -13.46 -3.17 3.40
CA VAL A 105 -12.31 -4.05 3.66
C VAL A 105 -12.49 -5.35 2.89
N ALA A 106 -11.53 -5.68 2.03
CA ALA A 106 -11.47 -6.94 1.30
C ALA A 106 -10.63 -7.98 2.04
N ALA A 107 -9.47 -7.57 2.58
CA ALA A 107 -8.54 -8.50 3.21
C ALA A 107 -7.69 -7.81 4.29
N ARG A 108 -6.95 -8.63 5.05
CA ARG A 108 -5.87 -8.20 5.93
C ARG A 108 -4.57 -8.83 5.46
N ILE A 109 -3.50 -8.05 5.45
CA ILE A 109 -2.18 -8.49 5.05
C ILE A 109 -1.16 -8.07 6.11
N GLU A 110 -0.04 -8.77 6.15
CA GLU A 110 1.08 -8.46 7.01
C GLU A 110 2.34 -8.29 6.16
N LEU A 111 3.12 -7.25 6.47
CA LEU A 111 4.45 -7.03 5.88
C LEU A 111 5.52 -7.41 6.90
N THR A 112 6.44 -8.26 6.49
CA THR A 112 7.64 -8.67 7.22
C THR A 112 8.85 -8.54 6.30
N HIS A 113 10.05 -8.64 6.88
CA HIS A 113 11.28 -8.68 6.10
C HIS A 113 12.13 -9.87 6.55
N ASP A 114 12.62 -10.64 5.58
CA ASP A 114 13.62 -11.68 5.82
C ASP A 114 14.98 -11.01 6.10
N PRO A 115 15.60 -11.20 7.29
CA PRO A 115 16.90 -10.61 7.62
C PRO A 115 18.03 -10.97 6.65
N ALA A 116 17.93 -12.12 5.96
CA ALA A 116 18.93 -12.55 4.97
C ALA A 116 18.64 -11.97 3.57
N GLY A 117 17.45 -11.39 3.38
CA GLY A 117 17.01 -10.85 2.11
C GLY A 117 17.55 -9.43 1.84
N PRO A 118 17.74 -9.06 0.57
CA PRO A 118 18.07 -7.68 0.22
C PRO A 118 16.89 -6.74 0.51
N LEU A 119 17.20 -5.51 0.96
CA LEU A 119 16.19 -4.45 1.14
C LEU A 119 15.77 -3.81 -0.19
N ASP A 120 16.75 -3.55 -1.04
CA ASP A 120 16.53 -3.06 -2.39
C ASP A 120 16.73 -4.22 -3.37
N THR A 121 15.76 -4.42 -4.25
CA THR A 121 15.74 -5.54 -5.18
C THR A 121 15.62 -5.03 -6.61
N ALA A 122 16.06 -5.82 -7.58
CA ALA A 122 15.88 -5.50 -8.99
C ALA A 122 14.40 -5.62 -9.46
N THR A 123 13.47 -5.93 -8.55
CA THR A 123 12.06 -6.09 -8.87
C THR A 123 11.50 -4.80 -9.45
N ARG A 124 10.80 -4.94 -10.57
CA ARG A 124 10.02 -3.87 -11.21
C ARG A 124 8.56 -4.27 -11.13
N ALA A 125 7.71 -3.33 -10.73
CA ALA A 125 6.28 -3.51 -10.64
C ALA A 125 5.59 -2.78 -11.80
N ASP A 126 4.60 -3.42 -12.42
CA ASP A 126 3.93 -2.95 -13.65
C ASP A 126 2.40 -2.90 -13.47
N PRO A 127 1.77 -1.71 -13.47
CA PRO A 127 0.39 -1.50 -13.03
C PRO A 127 -0.71 -2.03 -13.98
#